data_AF-A0A843I0V6-F1
#
_entry.id   AF-A0A843I0V6-F1
#
_cell.length_a   1.000
_cell.length_b   1.000
_cell.length_c   1.000
_cell.angle_alpha   90.00
_cell.angle_beta   90.00
_cell.angle_gamma   90.00
#
_symmetry.space_group_name_H-M   'P 1'
#
loop_
_entity.id
_entity.type
_entity.pdbx_description
1 polymer ?
#
loop_
_entity_poly.entity_id
_entity_poly.type
_entity_poly.pdbx_seq_one_letter_code
_entity_poly.pdbx_strand_id
1 'polypeptide(L)'
;MSEEVVVEVQGPLVFRIIHDKELGYLYANIPIDKRVSTSALREIITITHDPWRYLDGKGLVLDLSAWTNEGDIDVQAISRALEAKYKEILDSVKKIVDEAGKAAPAKKRRRKKGRRKGKRARRKRRGRKSKK
;
A
#
# COMPACT_ATOMS: atom_id res chain seq x y z
N MET A 1 -23.91 -6.90 11.47
CA MET A 1 -22.61 -7.01 10.77
C MET A 1 -22.36 -8.48 10.50
N SER A 2 -23.21 -9.06 9.65
CA SER A 2 -23.10 -10.45 9.22
C SER A 2 -22.25 -10.52 7.96
N GLU A 3 -20.96 -10.18 8.09
CA GLU A 3 -19.96 -10.37 7.04
C GLU A 3 -19.68 -11.88 6.93
N GLU A 4 -20.12 -12.52 5.84
CA GLU A 4 -19.84 -13.92 5.59
C GLU A 4 -18.63 -14.04 4.66
N VAL A 5 -17.57 -14.69 5.13
CA VAL A 5 -16.43 -15.03 4.27
C VAL A 5 -16.86 -16.21 3.40
N VAL A 6 -17.12 -15.94 2.12
CA VAL A 6 -17.61 -16.94 1.17
C VAL A 6 -16.48 -17.86 0.73
N VAL A 7 -15.30 -17.29 0.48
CA VAL A 7 -14.10 -18.02 0.11
C VAL A 7 -12.89 -17.38 0.76
N GLU A 8 -12.05 -18.20 1.36
CA GLU A 8 -10.70 -17.83 1.79
C GLU A 8 -9.70 -18.69 1.00
N VAL A 9 -8.93 -18.04 0.14
CA VAL A 9 -7.81 -18.68 -0.56
C VAL A 9 -6.55 -18.41 0.25
N GLN A 10 -6.00 -19.49 0.82
CA GLN A 10 -4.72 -19.44 1.51
C GLN A 10 -3.59 -19.67 0.51
N GLY A 11 -2.73 -18.67 0.37
CA GLY A 11 -1.58 -18.72 -0.51
C GLY A 11 -0.41 -17.90 0.04
N PRO A 12 0.45 -17.35 -0.83
CA PRO A 12 1.53 -16.45 -0.43
C PRO A 12 1.02 -15.21 0.32
N LEU A 13 -0.20 -14.78 -0.01
CA LEU A 13 -1.03 -13.81 0.69
C LEU A 13 -2.42 -14.44 0.88
N VAL A 14 -3.14 -14.00 1.91
CA VAL A 14 -4.52 -14.44 2.13
C VAL A 14 -5.43 -13.61 1.23
N PHE A 15 -6.26 -14.26 0.42
CA PHE A 15 -7.29 -13.60 -0.38
C PHE A 15 -8.66 -14.05 0.13
N ARG A 16 -9.49 -13.09 0.53
CA ARG A 16 -10.82 -13.34 1.10
C ARG A 16 -11.88 -12.72 0.22
N ILE A 17 -12.93 -13.45 -0.08
CA ILE A 17 -14.15 -12.89 -0.64
C ILE A 17 -15.16 -12.80 0.49
N ILE A 18 -15.63 -11.59 0.76
CA ILE A 18 -16.58 -11.30 1.82
C ILE A 18 -17.88 -10.86 1.16
N HIS A 19 -18.96 -11.52 1.55
CA HIS A 19 -20.31 -11.17 1.14
C HIS A 19 -21.07 -10.65 2.37
N ASP A 20 -21.51 -9.41 2.27
CA ASP A 20 -22.43 -8.83 3.24
C ASP A 20 -23.86 -9.11 2.78
N LYS A 21 -24.49 -10.11 3.41
CA LYS A 21 -25.88 -10.49 3.11
C LYS A 21 -26.90 -9.41 3.49
N GLU A 22 -26.56 -8.51 4.42
CA GLU A 22 -27.48 -7.45 4.87
C GLU A 22 -27.54 -6.32 3.83
N LEU A 23 -26.41 -6.02 3.20
CA LEU A 23 -26.29 -4.93 2.24
C LEU A 23 -26.21 -5.39 0.77
N GLY A 24 -26.09 -6.69 0.52
CA GLY A 24 -25.88 -7.25 -0.82
C GLY A 24 -24.53 -6.86 -1.42
N TYR A 25 -23.55 -6.46 -0.60
CA TYR A 25 -22.22 -6.07 -1.07
C TYR A 25 -21.30 -7.28 -1.13
N LEU A 26 -20.62 -7.44 -2.27
CA LEU A 26 -19.59 -8.45 -2.45
C LEU A 26 -18.26 -7.74 -2.66
N TYR A 27 -17.25 -8.07 -1.85
CA TYR A 27 -15.93 -7.51 -2.03
C TYR A 27 -14.84 -8.53 -1.75
N ALA A 28 -13.74 -8.42 -2.49
CA ALA A 28 -12.52 -9.14 -2.19
C ALA A 28 -11.61 -8.30 -1.29
N ASN A 29 -10.95 -8.95 -0.35
CA ASN A 29 -10.03 -8.36 0.60
C ASN A 29 -8.73 -9.17 0.66
N ILE A 30 -7.60 -8.48 0.51
CA ILE A 30 -6.26 -9.02 0.75
C ILE A 30 -5.69 -8.24 1.94
N PRO A 31 -5.71 -8.82 3.16
CA PRO A 31 -5.08 -8.19 4.30
C PRO A 31 -3.58 -8.05 4.08
N ILE A 32 -3.08 -6.82 4.18
CA ILE A 32 -1.66 -6.49 4.08
C ILE A 32 -1.31 -5.61 5.29
N ASP A 33 -0.51 -6.15 6.20
CA ASP A 33 -0.03 -5.41 7.39
C ASP A 33 0.98 -4.31 7.04
N LYS A 34 1.65 -4.44 5.89
CA LYS A 34 2.64 -3.46 5.43
C LYS A 34 1.94 -2.29 4.74
N ARG A 35 2.49 -1.09 4.92
CA ARG A 35 2.04 0.10 4.19
C ARG A 35 2.34 -0.07 2.70
N VAL A 36 1.29 -0.11 1.88
CA VAL A 36 1.41 -0.17 0.42
C VAL A 36 1.59 1.25 -0.11
N SER A 37 2.63 1.47 -0.91
CA SER A 37 2.83 2.76 -1.59
C SER A 37 1.84 2.93 -2.74
N THR A 38 1.53 4.18 -3.11
CA THR A 38 0.66 4.46 -4.26
C THR A 38 1.22 3.92 -5.58
N SER A 39 2.53 3.77 -5.71
CA SER A 39 3.17 3.15 -6.88
C SER A 39 2.88 1.64 -6.93
N ALA A 40 3.06 0.94 -5.82
CA ALA A 40 2.76 -0.48 -5.71
C ALA A 40 1.27 -0.75 -5.97
N LEU A 41 0.37 0.09 -5.44
CA LEU A 41 -1.05 -0.01 -5.73
C LEU A 41 -1.34 0.10 -7.24
N ARG A 42 -0.71 1.04 -7.95
CA ARG A 42 -0.88 1.20 -9.40
C ARG A 42 -0.35 -0.02 -10.17
N GLU A 43 0.78 -0.58 -9.76
CA GLU A 43 1.32 -1.80 -10.37
C GLU A 43 0.37 -2.99 -10.18
N ILE A 44 -0.19 -3.14 -8.98
CA ILE A 44 -1.18 -4.17 -8.68
C ILE A 44 -2.42 -4.00 -9.55
N ILE A 45 -2.97 -2.78 -9.66
CA ILE A 45 -4.10 -2.47 -10.56
C ILE A 45 -3.75 -2.80 -12.01
N THR A 46 -2.52 -2.49 -12.45
CA THR A 46 -2.09 -2.73 -13.84
C THR A 46 -2.00 -4.22 -14.16
N ILE A 47 -1.49 -5.04 -13.24
CA ILE A 47 -1.30 -6.48 -13.46
C ILE A 47 -2.62 -7.24 -13.28
N THR A 48 -3.41 -6.88 -12.29
CA THR A 48 -4.70 -7.53 -12.03
C THR A 48 -5.78 -7.07 -13.01
N HIS A 49 -5.60 -5.90 -13.63
CA HIS A 49 -6.62 -5.17 -14.38
C HIS A 49 -7.88 -4.88 -13.55
N ASP A 50 -7.77 -4.94 -12.22
CA ASP A 50 -8.90 -4.78 -11.30
C ASP A 50 -8.74 -3.48 -10.50
N PRO A 51 -9.84 -2.76 -10.22
CA PRO A 51 -9.83 -1.47 -9.52
C PRO A 51 -9.60 -1.61 -8.01
N TRP A 52 -8.45 -2.14 -7.61
CA TRP A 52 -8.05 -2.28 -6.21
C TRP A 52 -7.96 -0.94 -5.49
N ARG A 53 -8.43 -0.92 -4.24
CA ARG A 53 -8.32 0.21 -3.31
C ARG A 53 -7.55 -0.22 -2.07
N TYR A 54 -6.62 0.60 -1.61
CA TYR A 54 -5.94 0.36 -0.35
C TYR A 54 -6.64 1.09 0.80
N LEU A 55 -6.98 0.35 1.85
CA LEU A 55 -7.55 0.86 3.10
C LEU A 55 -6.60 0.56 4.25
N ASP A 56 -6.18 1.60 4.97
CA ASP A 56 -5.28 1.45 6.10
C ASP A 56 -5.93 0.58 7.20
N GLY A 57 -5.20 -0.42 7.69
CA GLY A 57 -5.71 -1.43 8.63
C GLY A 57 -6.60 -2.55 8.05
N LYS A 58 -7.08 -2.43 6.80
CA LYS A 58 -7.82 -3.51 6.12
C LYS A 58 -7.03 -4.19 5.00
N GLY A 59 -6.13 -3.46 4.33
CA GLY A 59 -5.34 -3.95 3.21
C GLY A 59 -5.91 -3.53 1.86
N LEU A 60 -5.77 -4.39 0.85
CA LEU A 60 -6.33 -4.14 -0.48
C LEU A 60 -7.76 -4.67 -0.54
N VAL A 61 -8.68 -3.83 -0.98
CA VAL A 61 -10.10 -4.14 -1.15
C VAL A 61 -10.50 -3.90 -2.60
N LEU A 62 -11.20 -4.88 -3.17
CA LEU A 62 -11.77 -4.83 -4.50
C LEU A 62 -13.28 -4.96 -4.38
N ASP A 63 -14.00 -4.00 -4.92
CA ASP A 63 -15.45 -4.05 -4.99
C ASP A 63 -15.88 -4.96 -6.14
N LEU A 64 -16.62 -6.00 -5.81
CA LEU A 64 -17.17 -6.99 -6.74
C LEU A 64 -18.69 -6.87 -6.84
N SER A 65 -19.31 -5.92 -6.14
CA SER A 65 -20.76 -5.77 -6.06
C SER A 65 -21.39 -5.42 -7.41
N ALA A 66 -20.61 -4.85 -8.33
CA ALA A 66 -21.05 -4.64 -9.71
C ALA A 66 -21.28 -5.97 -10.46
N TRP A 67 -20.53 -7.02 -10.14
CA TRP A 67 -20.58 -8.30 -10.84
C TRP A 67 -21.77 -9.16 -10.40
N THR A 68 -22.23 -8.98 -9.16
CA THR A 68 -23.44 -9.64 -8.62
C THR A 68 -24.74 -8.90 -8.96
N ASN A 69 -24.70 -7.60 -9.24
CA ASN A 69 -25.91 -6.82 -9.52
C ASN A 69 -26.28 -6.80 -11.02
N GLU A 70 -25.33 -6.93 -11.95
CA GLU A 70 -25.61 -6.82 -13.40
C GLU A 70 -25.90 -8.15 -14.11
N GLY A 71 -25.54 -9.28 -13.50
CA GLY A 71 -25.91 -10.59 -14.00
C GLY A 71 -26.25 -11.47 -12.81
N ASP A 72 -27.24 -12.33 -12.96
CA ASP A 72 -27.56 -13.47 -12.07
C ASP A 72 -26.37 -14.46 -11.93
N ILE A 73 -25.17 -13.95 -11.71
CA ILE A 73 -23.95 -14.70 -11.56
C ILE A 73 -23.85 -15.07 -10.09
N ASP A 74 -23.95 -16.37 -9.82
CA ASP A 74 -23.84 -16.93 -8.48
C ASP A 74 -22.50 -16.51 -7.84
N VAL A 75 -22.54 -16.14 -6.57
CA VAL A 75 -21.37 -15.74 -5.78
C VAL A 75 -20.31 -16.85 -5.80
N GLN A 76 -20.73 -18.13 -5.85
CA GLN A 76 -19.81 -19.27 -6.01
C GLN A 76 -19.12 -19.32 -7.38
N ALA A 77 -19.77 -18.87 -8.45
CA ALA A 77 -19.15 -18.81 -9.76
C ALA A 77 -18.09 -17.71 -9.82
N ILE A 78 -18.41 -16.54 -9.26
CA ILE A 78 -17.47 -15.41 -9.10
C ILE A 78 -16.27 -15.85 -8.26
N SER A 79 -16.51 -16.56 -7.16
CA SER A 79 -15.45 -16.99 -6.26
C SER A 79 -14.48 -17.96 -6.94
N ARG A 80 -14.98 -18.93 -7.71
CA ARG A 80 -14.13 -19.87 -8.47
C ARG A 80 -13.32 -19.17 -9.56
N ALA A 81 -13.92 -18.23 -10.28
CA ALA A 81 -13.24 -17.47 -11.32
C ALA A 81 -12.11 -16.61 -10.74
N LEU A 82 -12.38 -15.94 -9.61
CA LEU A 82 -11.39 -15.14 -8.90
C LEU A 82 -10.32 -16.01 -8.25
N GLU A 83 -10.68 -17.14 -7.65
CA GLU A 83 -9.70 -18.07 -7.08
C GLU A 83 -8.66 -18.51 -8.12
N ALA A 84 -9.10 -18.93 -9.30
CA ALA A 84 -8.19 -19.33 -10.37
C ALA A 84 -7.29 -18.17 -10.83
N LYS A 85 -7.88 -17.00 -11.09
CA LYS A 85 -7.15 -15.78 -11.52
C LYS A 85 -6.12 -15.34 -10.47
N TYR A 86 -6.55 -15.25 -9.21
CA TYR A 86 -5.72 -14.74 -8.14
C TYR A 86 -4.67 -15.74 -7.67
N LYS A 87 -4.89 -17.05 -7.76
CA LYS A 87 -3.88 -18.04 -7.40
C LYS A 87 -2.55 -17.85 -8.16
N GLU A 88 -2.61 -17.47 -9.44
CA GLU A 88 -1.40 -17.19 -10.24
C GLU A 88 -0.87 -15.76 -10.02
N ILE A 89 -1.75 -14.79 -9.82
CA ILE A 89 -1.37 -13.38 -9.69
C ILE A 89 -0.88 -13.03 -8.27
N LEU A 90 -1.28 -13.80 -7.25
CA LEU A 90 -0.95 -13.55 -5.84
C LEU A 90 0.55 -13.56 -5.56
N ASP A 91 1.33 -14.42 -6.22
CA ASP A 91 2.80 -14.40 -6.11
C ASP A 91 3.40 -13.11 -6.65
N SER A 92 2.87 -12.61 -7.77
CA SER A 92 3.30 -11.35 -8.38
C SER A 92 2.94 -10.15 -7.49
N VAL A 93 1.71 -10.14 -6.96
CA VAL A 93 1.25 -9.11 -6.01
C VAL A 93 2.10 -9.13 -4.74
N LYS A 94 2.40 -10.31 -4.18
CA LYS A 94 3.28 -10.45 -3.01
C LYS A 94 4.67 -9.90 -3.28
N LYS A 95 5.24 -10.19 -4.46
CA LYS A 95 6.56 -9.68 -4.84
C LYS A 95 6.58 -8.15 -4.86
N ILE A 96 5.57 -7.51 -5.45
CA ILE A 96 5.43 -6.05 -5.49
C ILE A 96 5.29 -5.47 -4.08
N VAL A 97 4.44 -6.09 -3.25
CA VAL A 97 4.24 -5.65 -1.86
C VAL A 97 5.52 -5.79 -1.02
N ASP A 98 6.29 -6.87 -1.22
CA ASP A 98 7.56 -7.08 -0.52
C ASP A 98 8.67 -6.13 -1.02
N GLU A 99 8.74 -5.88 -2.33
CA GLU A 99 9.65 -4.90 -2.92
C GLU A 99 9.31 -3.47 -2.48
N ALA A 100 8.03 -3.12 -2.44
CA ALA A 100 7.57 -1.84 -1.90
C ALA A 100 7.92 -1.69 -0.41
N GLY A 101 7.81 -2.76 0.36
CA GLY A 101 8.24 -2.82 1.76
C GLY A 101 9.75 -2.67 1.93
N LYS A 102 10.56 -3.18 0.98
CA LYS A 102 12.02 -2.99 0.94
C LYS A 102 12.45 -1.63 0.40
N ALA A 103 11.61 -0.97 -0.40
CA ALA A 103 11.88 0.34 -0.99
C ALA A 103 11.56 1.52 -0.03
N ALA A 104 10.84 1.29 1.07
CA ALA A 104 10.74 2.24 2.18
C ALA A 104 12.07 2.29 2.98
N PRO A 105 12.57 3.47 3.37
CA PRO A 105 13.88 3.94 2.92
C PRO A 105 15.08 3.48 3.76
N ALA A 106 16.05 2.84 3.10
CA ALA A 106 17.47 2.85 3.51
C ALA A 106 18.17 4.21 3.23
N LYS A 107 17.46 5.34 3.38
CA LYS A 107 18.01 6.72 3.33
C LYS A 107 17.30 7.53 4.41
N LYS A 108 17.88 7.77 5.59
CA LYS A 108 18.93 8.80 5.77
C LYS A 108 19.72 8.63 7.09
N ARG A 109 20.56 7.60 7.21
CA ARG A 109 21.74 7.65 8.10
C ARG A 109 22.99 7.95 7.28
N ARG A 110 23.22 9.23 6.98
CA ARG A 110 24.57 9.74 6.71
C ARG A 110 24.88 10.87 7.69
N ARG A 111 25.33 10.48 8.89
CA ARG A 111 26.26 11.31 9.65
C ARG A 111 27.48 11.53 8.76
N LYS A 112 27.76 12.77 8.35
CA LYS A 112 29.13 13.16 7.99
C LYS A 112 29.62 14.24 8.95
N LYS A 113 30.46 13.74 9.84
CA LYS A 113 31.38 14.35 10.80
C LYS A 113 32.16 15.53 10.18
N GLY A 114 32.09 16.68 10.85
CA GLY A 114 33.13 17.70 11.05
C GLY A 114 34.06 18.15 9.93
N ARG A 115 34.07 19.47 9.66
CA ARG A 115 35.29 20.19 9.31
C ARG A 115 35.44 21.42 10.21
N ARG A 116 36.18 21.23 11.32
CA ARG A 116 36.82 22.32 12.08
C ARG A 116 38.05 22.79 11.29
N LYS A 117 38.17 24.10 11.03
CA LYS A 117 39.38 24.96 10.98
C LYS A 117 39.01 26.21 10.14
N GLY A 118 39.27 27.45 10.53
CA GLY A 118 40.20 27.92 11.54
C GLY A 118 39.93 29.34 12.02
N LYS A 119 40.60 29.64 13.11
CA LYS A 119 40.68 30.89 13.86
C LYS A 119 40.89 32.11 12.95
N ARG A 120 40.18 33.21 13.22
CA ARG A 120 40.84 34.51 13.38
C ARG A 120 40.12 35.35 14.43
N ALA A 121 40.74 35.38 15.61
CA ALA A 121 40.50 36.39 16.61
C ALA A 121 41.08 37.74 16.16
N ARG A 122 40.61 38.81 16.82
CA ARG A 122 41.00 40.25 16.74
C ARG A 122 40.31 41.00 15.59
N ARG A 123 39.68 42.16 15.80
CA ARG A 123 40.05 43.22 16.76
C ARG A 123 38.86 44.18 16.96
N LYS A 124 38.56 44.51 18.22
CA LYS A 124 37.84 45.73 18.60
C LYS A 124 38.48 46.94 17.90
N ARG A 125 37.68 47.81 17.28
CA ARG A 125 37.92 49.25 17.28
C ARG A 125 36.58 49.99 17.28
N ARG A 126 36.11 50.26 18.50
CA ARG A 126 35.31 51.45 18.82
C ARG A 126 36.13 52.67 18.37
N GLY A 127 35.48 53.62 17.70
CA GLY A 127 36.13 54.87 17.32
C GLY A 127 35.39 55.66 16.25
N ARG A 128 34.07 55.87 16.39
CA ARG A 128 33.39 56.97 15.69
C ARG A 128 33.67 58.24 16.49
N LYS A 129 34.78 58.91 16.18
CA LYS A 129 35.09 60.26 16.64
C LYS A 129 34.67 61.20 15.52
N SER A 130 33.39 61.55 15.48
CA SER A 130 32.89 62.68 14.71
C SER A 130 33.42 63.95 15.38
N LYS A 131 34.33 64.64 14.69
CA LYS A 131 34.70 66.02 14.97
C LYS A 131 34.69 66.75 13.63
N LYS A 132 33.55 67.36 13.30
CA LYS A 132 33.47 68.61 12.55
C LYS A 132 32.08 69.19 12.80
#